data_AF-A0A0H4XEJ9-F1
#
_entry.id   AF-A0A0H4XEJ9-F1
#
_cell.length_a   1.000
_cell.length_b   1.000
_cell.length_c   1.000
_cell.angle_alpha   90.00
_cell.angle_beta   90.00
_cell.angle_gamma   90.00
#
_symmetry.space_group_name_H-M   'P 1'
#
loop_
_entity.id
_entity.type
_entity.pdbx_description
1 polymer ?
#
loop_
_entity_poly.entity_id
_entity_poly.type
_entity_poly.pdbx_seq_one_letter_code
_entity_poly.pdbx_strand_id
1 'polypeptide(L)'
;MIPIPISRLKVTEGSLEPGPGEQFLVDGPRMRAVVQGSSTSTVELRFTLLGPTTNQVALASGEQRQQVGLKLFAVDACNVLYAMWRLAPKPGLVVNFKRNPGQHSSRECGNRGYTIVRPAQHALPGPLELGVPHTLRVRFDGPTLRVWVNDTLAWSGTVPEEALVPGAPVGIRSDNVRLALQLAAPLR
;
A
#
# COMPACT_ATOMS: atom_id res chain seq x y z
N MET A 1 2.11 -8.15 -16.37
CA MET A 1 2.70 -7.34 -15.29
C MET A 1 4.19 -7.68 -15.23
N ILE A 2 5.08 -6.69 -15.22
CA ILE A 2 6.53 -6.87 -15.09
C ILE A 2 6.98 -6.45 -13.68
N PRO A 3 7.83 -7.25 -13.02
CA PRO A 3 8.49 -6.88 -11.77
C PRO A 3 9.22 -5.54 -11.84
N ILE A 4 9.07 -4.73 -10.79
CA ILE A 4 9.78 -3.47 -10.64
C ILE A 4 11.09 -3.75 -9.89
N PRO A 5 12.26 -3.45 -10.49
CA PRO A 5 13.54 -3.70 -9.84
C PRO A 5 13.75 -2.76 -8.66
N ILE A 6 14.56 -3.19 -7.69
CA ILE A 6 14.86 -2.42 -6.46
C ILE A 6 15.44 -1.04 -6.76
N SER A 7 16.22 -0.90 -7.84
CA SER A 7 16.80 0.38 -8.27
C SER A 7 15.76 1.45 -8.61
N ARG A 8 14.50 1.06 -8.84
CA ARG A 8 13.38 1.98 -9.07
C ARG A 8 12.56 2.24 -7.81
N LEU A 9 12.80 1.51 -6.73
CA LEU A 9 12.13 1.69 -5.45
C LEU A 9 12.94 2.63 -4.57
N LYS A 10 12.39 3.82 -4.29
CA LYS A 10 12.93 4.72 -3.28
C LYS A 10 12.26 4.42 -1.95
N VAL A 11 13.02 3.86 -1.00
CA VAL A 11 12.58 3.70 0.39
C VAL A 11 12.50 5.08 1.04
N THR A 12 11.36 5.38 1.66
CA THR A 12 11.12 6.64 2.37
C THR A 12 11.09 6.46 3.87
N GLU A 13 10.86 5.24 4.36
CA GLU A 13 10.96 4.88 5.77
C GLU A 13 11.10 3.35 5.89
N GLY A 14 11.90 2.90 6.86
CA GLY A 14 12.22 1.48 7.04
C GLY A 14 13.34 0.99 6.16
N SER A 15 13.40 -0.32 5.96
CA SER A 15 14.34 -1.01 5.08
C SER A 15 13.61 -1.96 4.14
N LEU A 16 14.25 -2.25 3.02
CA LEU A 16 13.82 -3.20 2.02
C LEU A 16 15.06 -3.94 1.52
N GLU A 17 15.22 -5.19 1.94
CA GLU A 17 16.42 -5.97 1.65
C GLU A 17 16.20 -6.89 0.45
N PRO A 18 17.23 -7.25 -0.32
CA PRO A 18 17.14 -8.31 -1.32
C PRO A 18 16.69 -9.64 -0.69
N GLY A 19 15.78 -10.35 -1.36
CA GLY A 19 15.35 -11.70 -1.00
C GLY A 19 15.63 -12.72 -2.10
N PRO A 20 15.11 -13.96 -1.97
CA PRO A 20 15.23 -14.97 -3.01
C PRO A 20 14.58 -14.55 -4.34
N GLY A 21 15.30 -14.78 -5.45
CA GLY A 21 14.82 -14.42 -6.79
C GLY A 21 14.69 -12.90 -6.96
N GLU A 22 13.52 -12.45 -7.41
CA GLU A 22 13.19 -11.03 -7.62
C GLU A 22 12.33 -10.45 -6.47
N GLN A 23 12.34 -11.11 -5.31
CA GLN A 23 11.60 -10.67 -4.13
C GLN A 23 12.48 -9.77 -3.24
N PHE A 24 11.80 -8.99 -2.40
CA PHE A 24 12.38 -8.14 -1.39
C PHE A 24 11.84 -8.51 -0.01
N LEU A 25 12.68 -8.42 1.00
CA LEU A 25 12.35 -8.74 2.38
C LEU A 25 12.07 -7.47 3.18
N VAL A 26 11.05 -7.55 4.01
CA VAL A 26 10.67 -6.54 4.99
C VAL A 26 10.67 -7.20 6.36
N ASP A 27 11.46 -6.67 7.29
CA ASP A 27 11.52 -7.16 8.68
C ASP A 27 11.30 -6.04 9.73
N GLY A 28 11.17 -4.79 9.27
CA GLY A 28 10.92 -3.65 10.15
C GLY A 28 9.42 -3.41 10.43
N PRO A 29 9.05 -2.83 11.58
CA PRO A 29 7.66 -2.50 11.94
C PRO A 29 6.98 -1.50 11.00
N ARG A 30 7.75 -0.91 10.09
CA ARG A 30 7.44 0.28 9.33
C ARG A 30 8.22 0.22 8.03
N MET A 31 7.54 0.02 6.90
CA MET A 31 8.18 0.07 5.59
C MET A 31 7.34 0.86 4.61
N ARG A 32 7.99 1.78 3.91
CA ARG A 32 7.39 2.63 2.89
C ARG A 32 8.36 2.83 1.74
N ALA A 33 7.88 2.59 0.53
CA ALA A 33 8.63 2.87 -0.68
C ALA A 33 7.71 3.46 -1.76
N VAL A 34 8.30 4.16 -2.72
CA VAL A 34 7.63 4.65 -3.93
C VAL A 34 8.43 4.26 -5.16
N VAL A 35 7.76 4.06 -6.29
CA VAL A 35 8.40 3.77 -7.57
C VAL A 35 8.73 5.08 -8.26
N GLN A 36 10.02 5.41 -8.37
CA GLN A 36 10.48 6.65 -8.99
C GLN A 36 10.05 6.76 -10.46
N GLY A 37 9.52 7.93 -10.83
CA GLY A 37 9.07 8.24 -12.20
C GLY A 37 7.90 7.36 -12.68
N SER A 38 7.18 6.70 -11.76
CA SER A 38 5.97 5.96 -12.10
C SER A 38 4.76 6.88 -12.16
N SER A 39 3.90 6.63 -13.15
CA SER A 39 2.62 7.30 -13.36
C SER A 39 1.54 6.28 -13.76
N THR A 40 1.78 5.01 -13.44
CA THR A 40 0.89 3.91 -13.82
C THR A 40 -0.40 3.99 -13.03
N SER A 41 -1.52 3.76 -13.72
CA SER A 41 -2.83 3.60 -13.09
C SER A 41 -3.09 2.17 -12.61
N THR A 42 -2.19 1.22 -12.93
CA THR A 42 -2.29 -0.18 -12.52
C THR A 42 -0.99 -0.65 -11.86
N VAL A 43 -1.10 -1.28 -10.70
CA VAL A 43 0.04 -1.86 -9.98
C VAL A 43 -0.43 -3.10 -9.19
N GLU A 44 0.44 -4.09 -9.09
CA GLU A 44 0.20 -5.34 -8.36
C GLU A 44 1.31 -5.56 -7.36
N LEU A 45 0.94 -5.84 -6.11
CA LEU A 45 1.84 -6.32 -5.07
C LEU A 45 1.63 -7.82 -4.93
N ARG A 46 2.69 -8.58 -5.15
CA ARG A 46 2.79 -10.00 -4.79
C ARG A 46 3.53 -10.09 -3.47
N PHE A 47 3.03 -10.85 -2.51
CA PHE A 47 3.71 -10.98 -1.23
C PHE A 47 3.35 -12.27 -0.50
N THR A 48 4.27 -12.72 0.34
CA THR A 48 4.09 -13.80 1.30
C THR A 48 4.22 -13.23 2.70
N LEU A 49 3.25 -13.50 3.57
CA LEU A 49 3.31 -13.12 4.98
C LEU A 49 4.24 -14.07 5.75
N LEU A 50 5.27 -13.52 6.38
CA LEU A 50 6.25 -14.28 7.18
C LEU A 50 5.99 -14.15 8.69
N GLY A 51 4.85 -13.55 9.06
CA GLY A 51 4.43 -13.29 10.43
C GLY A 51 4.62 -11.84 10.88
N PRO A 52 4.30 -11.53 12.15
CA PRO A 52 4.54 -10.21 12.73
C PRO A 52 6.04 -9.89 12.80
N THR A 53 6.36 -8.60 12.84
CA THR A 53 7.74 -8.14 13.12
C THR A 53 8.07 -8.36 14.60
N THR A 54 9.35 -8.62 14.92
CA THR A 54 9.80 -8.83 16.31
C THR A 54 9.46 -7.64 17.20
N ASN A 55 9.71 -6.43 16.69
CA ASN A 55 9.28 -5.19 17.32
C ASN A 55 8.00 -4.72 16.61
N GLN A 56 6.96 -4.41 17.38
CA GLN A 56 5.75 -3.79 16.85
C GLN A 56 5.61 -2.37 17.39
N VAL A 57 5.24 -1.44 16.51
CA VAL A 57 5.12 -0.03 16.82
C VAL A 57 3.72 0.45 16.49
N ALA A 58 3.11 1.18 17.42
CA ALA A 58 1.84 1.83 17.18
C ALA A 58 1.92 2.82 16.01
N LEU A 59 0.82 2.94 15.27
CA LEU A 59 0.62 4.06 14.36
C LEU A 59 0.54 5.37 15.16
N ALA A 60 0.62 6.50 14.46
CA ALA A 60 0.41 7.81 15.09
C ALA A 60 -0.99 7.96 15.74
N SER A 61 -1.94 7.07 15.40
CA SER A 61 -3.24 6.96 16.06
C SER A 61 -3.23 6.20 17.38
N GLY A 62 -2.09 5.65 17.81
CA GLY A 62 -1.96 4.74 18.96
C GLY A 62 -2.32 3.28 18.66
N GLU A 63 -2.94 2.99 17.52
CA GLU A 63 -3.35 1.62 17.16
C GLU A 63 -2.15 0.82 16.63
N GLN A 64 -1.90 -0.35 17.19
CA GLN A 64 -0.93 -1.31 16.67
C GLN A 64 -1.59 -2.12 15.56
N ARG A 65 -1.39 -1.70 14.30
CA ARG A 65 -1.96 -2.38 13.13
C ARG A 65 -0.92 -3.25 12.44
N GLN A 66 -1.36 -4.44 12.05
CA GLN A 66 -0.65 -5.30 11.10
C GLN A 66 -1.32 -5.15 9.74
N GLN A 67 -0.60 -4.65 8.75
CA GLN A 67 -1.17 -4.35 7.44
C GLN A 67 -0.12 -4.24 6.35
N VAL A 68 -0.56 -4.46 5.12
CA VAL A 68 0.22 -4.28 3.90
C VAL A 68 -0.69 -3.67 2.84
N GLY A 69 -0.14 -2.81 1.99
CA GLY A 69 -0.95 -2.17 0.98
C GLY A 69 -0.17 -1.40 -0.05
N LEU A 70 -0.93 -0.91 -1.02
CA LEU A 70 -0.45 -0.11 -2.12
C LEU A 70 -0.72 1.37 -1.84
N LYS A 71 0.24 2.20 -2.25
CA LYS A 71 0.08 3.64 -2.39
C LYS A 71 -0.22 3.98 -3.84
N LEU A 72 -1.17 4.88 -4.05
CA LEU A 72 -1.45 5.53 -5.31
C LEU A 72 -1.38 7.04 -5.10
N PHE A 73 -1.09 7.79 -6.16
CA PHE A 73 -0.98 9.26 -6.11
C PHE A 73 -0.09 9.73 -4.94
N ALA A 74 1.02 9.03 -4.69
CA ALA A 74 1.81 9.17 -3.48
C ALA A 74 2.80 10.32 -3.60
N VAL A 75 2.32 11.55 -3.44
CA VAL A 75 3.17 12.75 -3.46
C VAL A 75 4.19 12.67 -2.34
N ASP A 76 3.72 12.36 -1.12
CA ASP A 76 4.54 12.34 0.10
C ASP A 76 3.82 11.62 1.27
N ALA A 77 4.31 11.80 2.51
CA ALA A 77 3.76 11.18 3.72
C ALA A 77 2.43 11.79 4.20
N CYS A 78 2.06 12.95 3.67
CA CYS A 78 0.90 13.75 4.04
C CYS A 78 -0.19 13.78 2.97
N ASN A 79 0.15 13.47 1.72
CA ASN A 79 -0.70 13.55 0.54
C ASN A 79 -0.56 12.27 -0.29
N VAL A 80 -1.50 11.33 -0.11
CA VAL A 80 -1.41 9.97 -0.69
C VAL A 80 -2.73 9.22 -0.57
N LEU A 81 -3.08 8.44 -1.60
CA LEU A 81 -4.16 7.46 -1.58
C LEU A 81 -3.61 6.07 -1.24
N TYR A 82 -4.33 5.33 -0.40
CA TYR A 82 -3.96 3.99 0.03
C TYR A 82 -5.05 2.98 -0.28
N ALA A 83 -4.65 1.78 -0.70
CA ALA A 83 -5.44 0.56 -0.61
C ALA A 83 -4.72 -0.40 0.36
N MET A 84 -5.25 -0.58 1.57
CA MET A 84 -4.60 -1.34 2.65
C MET A 84 -5.37 -2.61 2.96
N TRP A 85 -4.69 -3.76 2.96
CA TRP A 85 -5.18 -5.00 3.50
C TRP A 85 -4.68 -5.16 4.94
N ARG A 86 -5.62 -5.14 5.88
CA ARG A 86 -5.37 -5.22 7.32
C ARG A 86 -5.54 -6.65 7.80
N LEU A 87 -4.67 -7.06 8.72
CA LEU A 87 -4.68 -8.36 9.39
C LEU A 87 -5.21 -8.21 10.82
N ALA A 88 -4.60 -7.31 11.60
CA ALA A 88 -4.95 -7.11 13.00
C ALA A 88 -4.91 -5.61 13.35
N PRO A 89 -5.72 -5.16 14.33
CA PRO A 89 -6.71 -5.93 15.09
C PRO A 89 -8.06 -6.08 14.35
N LYS A 90 -8.26 -5.35 13.25
CA LYS A 90 -9.50 -5.34 12.47
C LYS A 90 -9.18 -5.75 11.03
N PRO A 91 -9.35 -7.05 10.67
CA PRO A 91 -9.09 -7.53 9.34
C PRO A 91 -9.98 -6.83 8.29
N GLY A 92 -9.47 -6.71 7.06
CA GLY A 92 -10.26 -6.26 5.92
C GLY A 92 -9.50 -5.35 4.97
N LEU A 93 -10.16 -4.99 3.88
CA LEU A 93 -9.62 -4.11 2.86
C LEU A 93 -10.17 -2.69 3.05
N VAL A 94 -9.28 -1.70 3.17
CA VAL A 94 -9.67 -0.31 3.40
C VAL A 94 -8.95 0.60 2.42
N VAL A 95 -9.74 1.38 1.69
CA VAL A 95 -9.24 2.49 0.88
C VAL A 95 -9.41 3.79 1.67
N ASN A 96 -8.31 4.52 1.82
CA ASN A 96 -8.31 5.83 2.46
C ASN A 96 -7.32 6.74 1.74
N PHE A 97 -7.58 8.04 1.75
CA PHE A 97 -6.58 9.02 1.35
C PHE A 97 -6.22 9.89 2.54
N LYS A 98 -5.01 10.41 2.49
CA LYS A 98 -4.52 11.45 3.38
C LYS A 98 -4.29 12.71 2.55
N ARG A 99 -4.78 13.85 3.01
CA ARG A 99 -4.59 15.15 2.34
C ARG A 99 -4.33 16.26 3.35
N ASN A 100 -3.19 16.92 3.20
CA ASN A 100 -2.78 18.07 4.01
C ASN A 100 -2.03 19.06 3.08
N PRO A 101 -2.74 19.96 2.39
CA PRO A 101 -2.13 20.92 1.48
C PRO A 101 -1.01 21.72 2.13
N GLY A 102 0.13 21.84 1.45
CA GLY A 102 1.31 22.57 1.94
C GLY A 102 2.13 21.85 3.03
N GLN A 103 1.74 20.65 3.45
CA GLN A 103 2.51 19.81 4.40
C GLN A 103 3.02 18.58 3.67
N HIS A 104 4.28 18.21 3.88
CA HIS A 104 4.94 17.18 3.08
C HIS A 104 5.61 16.06 3.92
N SER A 105 5.84 16.31 5.21
CA SER A 105 6.50 15.39 6.12
C SER A 105 5.57 14.91 7.24
N SER A 106 5.77 13.67 7.70
CA SER A 106 4.96 13.12 8.80
C SER A 106 5.06 13.96 10.09
N ARG A 107 6.14 14.72 10.28
CA ARG A 107 6.30 15.65 11.40
C ARG A 107 5.30 16.81 11.32
N GLU A 108 5.00 17.29 10.12
CA GLU A 108 4.06 18.38 9.91
C GLU A 108 2.62 17.90 10.09
N CYS A 109 2.21 16.85 9.36
CA CYS A 109 0.81 16.45 9.30
C CYS A 109 0.38 15.43 10.36
N GLY A 110 1.31 14.68 10.96
CA GLY A 110 0.99 13.63 11.92
C GLY A 110 -0.06 12.65 11.38
N ASN A 111 -1.12 12.43 12.17
CA ASN A 111 -2.27 11.59 11.80
C ASN A 111 -3.47 12.37 11.21
N ARG A 112 -3.30 13.64 10.81
CA ARG A 112 -4.40 14.46 10.29
C ARG A 112 -4.66 14.21 8.80
N GLY A 113 -5.86 14.56 8.36
CA GLY A 113 -6.25 14.58 6.95
C GLY A 113 -6.61 13.22 6.35
N TYR A 114 -6.81 12.18 7.17
CA TYR A 114 -7.27 10.87 6.69
C TYR A 114 -8.78 10.86 6.47
N THR A 115 -9.19 10.41 5.28
CA THR A 115 -10.59 10.17 4.92
C THR A 115 -10.73 8.78 4.32
N ILE A 116 -11.72 8.02 4.79
CA ILE A 116 -12.07 6.70 4.22
C ILE A 116 -12.87 6.92 2.94
N VAL A 117 -12.47 6.25 1.86
CA VAL A 117 -13.24 6.22 0.61
C VAL A 117 -14.29 5.12 0.73
N ARG A 118 -15.57 5.48 0.60
CA ARG A 118 -16.66 4.50 0.69
C ARG A 118 -16.72 3.68 -0.60
N PRO A 119 -16.76 2.33 -0.52
CA PRO A 119 -16.93 1.49 -1.70
C PRO A 119 -18.34 1.60 -2.28
N ALA A 120 -18.44 1.40 -3.59
CA ALA A 120 -19.66 0.97 -4.25
C ALA A 120 -19.86 -0.55 -4.13
N GLN A 121 -18.76 -1.32 -4.20
CA GLN A 121 -18.75 -2.76 -3.95
C GLN A 121 -17.64 -3.10 -2.97
N HIS A 122 -17.94 -3.96 -2.00
CA HIS A 122 -16.98 -4.43 -1.02
C HIS A 122 -17.27 -5.89 -0.67
N ALA A 123 -16.26 -6.74 -0.80
CA ALA A 123 -16.25 -8.08 -0.27
C ALA A 123 -15.11 -8.17 0.75
N LEU A 124 -15.38 -8.83 1.87
CA LEU A 124 -14.32 -9.15 2.83
C LEU A 124 -13.35 -10.10 2.12
N PRO A 125 -12.07 -9.71 1.95
CA PRO A 125 -11.08 -10.66 1.48
C PRO A 125 -10.94 -11.80 2.49
N GLY A 126 -10.51 -12.97 2.02
CA GLY A 126 -10.08 -14.04 2.91
C GLY A 126 -8.97 -13.57 3.86
N PRO A 127 -8.65 -14.36 4.91
CA PRO A 127 -7.53 -14.03 5.78
C PRO A 127 -6.21 -14.02 4.99
N LEU A 128 -5.24 -13.24 5.48
CA LEU A 128 -3.85 -13.39 5.04
C LEU A 128 -3.24 -14.58 5.76
N GLU A 129 -2.80 -15.56 4.99
CA GLU A 129 -2.28 -16.81 5.50
C GLU A 129 -0.74 -16.77 5.57
N LEU A 130 -0.19 -17.36 6.62
CA LEU A 130 1.26 -17.43 6.82
C LEU A 130 1.88 -18.37 5.79
N GLY A 131 2.96 -17.92 5.15
CA GLY A 131 3.71 -18.72 4.18
C GLY A 131 3.02 -18.88 2.83
N VAL A 132 1.81 -18.37 2.64
CA VAL A 132 1.05 -18.45 1.39
C VAL A 132 1.28 -17.18 0.54
N PRO A 133 1.54 -17.31 -0.77
CA PRO A 133 1.59 -16.17 -1.67
C PRO A 133 0.20 -15.53 -1.86
N HIS A 134 0.16 -14.20 -1.77
CA HIS A 134 -1.03 -13.39 -1.98
C HIS A 134 -0.77 -12.32 -3.04
N THR A 135 -1.84 -11.85 -3.68
CA THR A 135 -1.81 -10.69 -4.58
C THR A 135 -2.76 -9.61 -4.10
N LEU A 136 -2.29 -8.36 -4.16
CA LEU A 136 -3.10 -7.16 -4.04
C LEU A 136 -2.87 -6.33 -5.30
N ARG A 137 -3.88 -6.23 -6.16
CA ARG A 137 -3.80 -5.47 -7.40
C ARG A 137 -4.76 -4.29 -7.36
N VAL A 138 -4.30 -3.14 -7.83
CA VAL A 138 -5.14 -1.96 -8.01
C VAL A 138 -5.14 -1.55 -9.47
N ARG A 139 -6.29 -1.06 -9.93
CA ARG A 139 -6.44 -0.37 -11.21
C ARG A 139 -7.31 0.86 -10.99
N PHE A 140 -6.80 1.99 -11.45
CA PHE A 140 -7.51 3.24 -11.50
C PHE A 140 -7.90 3.52 -12.96
N ASP A 141 -9.15 3.88 -13.20
CA ASP A 141 -9.72 4.08 -14.53
C ASP A 141 -10.84 5.13 -14.47
N GLY A 142 -10.63 6.27 -15.12
CA GLY A 142 -11.47 7.46 -14.90
C GLY A 142 -11.44 7.86 -13.42
N PRO A 143 -12.59 8.03 -12.74
CA PRO A 143 -12.64 8.27 -11.30
C PRO A 143 -12.74 6.98 -10.47
N THR A 144 -12.76 5.81 -11.11
CA THR A 144 -13.03 4.53 -10.45
C THR A 144 -11.73 3.82 -10.06
N LEU A 145 -11.60 3.50 -8.77
CA LEU A 145 -10.60 2.58 -8.27
C LEU A 145 -11.22 1.18 -8.13
N ARG A 146 -10.50 0.17 -8.60
CA ARG A 146 -10.80 -1.25 -8.37
C ARG A 146 -9.61 -1.90 -7.69
N VAL A 147 -9.88 -2.73 -6.70
CA VAL A 147 -8.88 -3.46 -5.92
C VAL A 147 -9.24 -4.94 -5.93
N TRP A 148 -8.30 -5.76 -6.38
CA TRP A 148 -8.40 -7.21 -6.39
C TRP A 148 -7.48 -7.79 -5.33
N VAL A 149 -7.99 -8.80 -4.65
CA VAL A 149 -7.27 -9.64 -3.70
C VAL A 149 -7.31 -11.06 -4.24
N ASN A 150 -6.15 -11.67 -4.48
CA ASN A 150 -6.05 -13.02 -5.06
C ASN A 150 -6.96 -13.16 -6.31
N ASP A 151 -6.86 -12.18 -7.21
CA ASP A 151 -7.66 -12.02 -8.45
C ASP A 151 -9.17 -11.88 -8.29
N THR A 152 -9.69 -11.87 -7.05
CA THR A 152 -11.10 -11.59 -6.76
C THR A 152 -11.29 -10.09 -6.52
N LEU A 153 -12.28 -9.48 -7.18
CA LEU A 153 -12.62 -8.07 -6.95
C LEU A 153 -13.15 -7.89 -5.52
N ALA A 154 -12.33 -7.30 -4.65
CA ALA A 154 -12.63 -7.15 -3.23
C ALA A 154 -13.16 -5.75 -2.88
N TRP A 155 -12.80 -4.73 -3.68
CA TRP A 155 -13.26 -3.36 -3.46
C TRP A 155 -13.37 -2.61 -4.80
N SER A 156 -14.44 -1.84 -4.98
CA SER A 156 -14.51 -0.83 -6.03
C SER A 156 -15.26 0.41 -5.55
N GLY A 157 -14.93 1.56 -6.12
CA GLY A 157 -15.58 2.82 -5.77
C GLY A 157 -14.99 4.02 -6.51
N THR A 158 -15.73 5.12 -6.44
CA THR A 158 -15.30 6.41 -6.98
C THR A 158 -14.36 7.09 -5.99
N VAL A 159 -13.17 7.47 -6.47
CA VAL A 159 -12.20 8.23 -5.69
C VAL A 159 -12.52 9.72 -5.82
N PRO A 160 -12.65 10.47 -4.70
CA PRO A 160 -12.86 11.92 -4.74
C PRO A 160 -11.72 12.64 -5.46
N GLU A 161 -12.04 13.69 -6.21
CA GLU A 161 -11.06 14.45 -6.99
C GLU A 161 -9.93 15.00 -6.12
N GLU A 162 -10.22 15.41 -4.89
CA GLU A 162 -9.20 15.92 -3.96
C GLU A 162 -8.12 14.89 -3.59
N ALA A 163 -8.39 13.59 -3.75
CA ALA A 163 -7.44 12.51 -3.49
C ALA A 163 -6.55 12.19 -4.71
N LEU A 164 -6.85 12.79 -5.87
CA LEU A 164 -6.14 12.54 -7.12
C LEU A 164 -5.00 13.53 -7.30
N VAL A 165 -3.82 13.01 -7.58
CA VAL A 165 -2.66 13.83 -7.96
C VAL A 165 -2.00 13.20 -9.19
N PRO A 166 -2.45 13.55 -10.41
CA PRO A 166 -1.93 12.98 -11.64
C PRO A 166 -0.40 13.06 -11.71
N GLY A 167 0.24 11.96 -12.14
CA GLY A 167 1.69 11.87 -12.25
C GLY A 167 2.43 11.56 -10.94
N ALA A 168 1.76 11.61 -9.77
CA ALA A 168 2.36 11.17 -8.52
C ALA A 168 2.57 9.64 -8.50
N PRO A 169 3.64 9.16 -7.87
CA PRO A 169 4.06 7.77 -7.99
C PRO A 169 3.14 6.79 -7.27
N VAL A 170 3.20 5.53 -7.70
CA VAL A 170 2.70 4.41 -6.89
C VAL A 170 3.77 3.96 -5.89
N GLY A 171 3.37 3.17 -4.90
CA GLY A 171 4.29 2.67 -3.90
C GLY A 171 3.71 1.59 -3.02
N ILE A 172 4.44 1.26 -1.95
CA ILE A 172 4.06 0.25 -0.98
C ILE A 172 4.10 0.86 0.41
N ARG A 173 3.22 0.36 1.28
CA ARG A 173 3.28 0.56 2.72
C ARG A 173 3.04 -0.79 3.42
N SER A 174 3.85 -1.08 4.43
CA SER A 174 3.51 -2.09 5.44
C SER A 174 3.75 -1.55 6.85
N ASP A 175 3.03 -2.13 7.79
CA ASP A 175 3.14 -1.86 9.22
C ASP A 175 3.08 -3.19 9.98
N ASN A 176 4.05 -3.42 10.87
CA ASN A 176 4.13 -4.54 11.83
C ASN A 176 4.02 -5.97 11.24
N VAL A 177 4.36 -6.14 9.96
CA VAL A 177 4.36 -7.44 9.28
C VAL A 177 5.67 -7.68 8.55
N ARG A 178 6.18 -8.90 8.64
CA ARG A 178 7.32 -9.39 7.87
C ARG A 178 6.81 -9.95 6.57
N LEU A 179 7.47 -9.58 5.48
CA LEU A 179 7.02 -9.88 4.13
C LEU A 179 8.19 -10.30 3.26
N ALA A 180 7.95 -11.28 2.38
CA ALA A 180 8.68 -11.37 1.13
C ALA A 180 7.76 -10.82 0.03
N LEU A 181 8.19 -9.82 -0.73
CA LEU A 181 7.31 -9.08 -1.64
C LEU A 181 7.95 -8.76 -2.99
N GLN A 182 7.11 -8.54 -3.99
CA GLN A 182 7.49 -8.04 -5.30
C GLN A 182 6.40 -7.10 -5.80
N LEU A 183 6.80 -5.92 -6.27
CA LEU A 183 5.90 -4.98 -6.94
C LEU A 183 5.99 -5.17 -8.45
N ALA A 184 4.85 -5.11 -9.15
CA ALA A 184 4.81 -5.21 -10.60
C ALA A 184 3.87 -4.16 -11.20
N ALA A 185 4.18 -3.70 -12.42
CA ALA A 185 3.36 -2.77 -13.20
C ALA A 185 3.23 -3.25 -14.66
N PRO A 186 2.27 -2.74 -15.44
CA PRO A 186 2.22 -3.00 -16.88
C PRO A 186 3.51 -2.59 -17.58
N LEU A 187 3.82 -3.25 -18.71
CA LEU A 187 4.81 -2.73 -19.66
C LEU A 187 4.38 -1.34 -20.11
N ARG A 188 5.33 -0.41 -20.16
CA ARG A 188 5.16 0.86 -20.87
C ARG A 188 5.44 0.65 -22.34
#